data_AF-A0A5R9P0X1-F1
#
_entry.id   AF-A0A5R9P0X1-F1
#
_cell.length_a   1.000
_cell.length_b   1.000
_cell.length_c   1.000
_cell.angle_alpha   90.00
_cell.angle_beta   90.00
_cell.angle_gamma   90.00
#
_symmetry.space_group_name_H-M   'P 1'
#
loop_
_entity.id
_entity.type
_entity.pdbx_description
1 polymer ?
#
loop_
_entity_poly.entity_id
_entity_poly.type
_entity_poly.pdbx_seq_one_letter_code
_entity_poly.pdbx_strand_id
1 'polypeptide(L)'
;MTQSTVNAVAIHVSGSTITDLLRQNLLVNGDRVALNLAKAEFPALSTDQAIQIFKGEKHFIDDPKGEPGDILLVDDPDSSEWQEELADAYDGICKIGSGFYRPYGYVVDYGPEDMPKEFDAFDALNERDAEALRRKSYATENVLRLLEEHPYAFPGITFESLGKRTMHYAFGETDKAVLCKLNIYGDGPLTPLWVLFSEAEQPPFWYVPKTAQEVATAMVHELNVLGYQRSYGSIDLSVEQDIERMTRQAKLNLANTGLRYGTSNAAQKLEEYIQSTKSAEPHHYDERRERILQQNRDLGLGFRAVDFGGDIGIRDVPNGPLLRWALKRGTGMRDAGPVWQPVSMSGLKQAGDDPIHTDWITGAGLEQHDFGKEPLMSIQNDLARQIQEETLGFKMHVLVAGKQGATGVIKHCKKDTEVDANTIAVVANSSIHFDRIAREAAAVIVLEGGGLSHLAVNGLEMGQVIIRDPEARQKYPEGSVVTIDLVAGRVIKLSEPKLELDNEDGLKPRI
;
A
#
# COMPACT_ATOMS: atom_id res chain seq x y z
N MET A 1 -29.40 62.25 19.21
CA MET A 1 -29.03 60.97 18.59
C MET A 1 -29.86 60.85 17.32
N THR A 2 -29.25 61.04 16.16
CA THR A 2 -29.91 60.90 14.85
C THR A 2 -29.88 59.43 14.46
N GLN A 3 -31.06 58.82 14.31
CA GLN A 3 -31.22 57.48 13.75
C GLN A 3 -30.85 57.53 12.27
N SER A 4 -29.72 56.91 11.91
CA SER A 4 -29.39 56.63 10.51
C SER A 4 -30.28 55.48 10.04
N THR A 5 -31.22 55.76 9.15
CA THR A 5 -31.93 54.75 8.35
C THR A 5 -30.91 54.00 7.49
N VAL A 6 -30.75 52.70 7.75
CA VAL A 6 -30.01 51.81 6.86
C VAL A 6 -30.83 51.68 5.58
N ASN A 7 -30.36 52.30 4.49
CA ASN A 7 -30.92 52.07 3.17
C ASN A 7 -30.69 50.60 2.81
N ALA A 8 -31.76 49.91 2.39
CA ALA A 8 -31.68 48.53 1.93
C ALA A 8 -30.61 48.41 0.83
N VAL A 9 -29.65 47.52 1.02
CA VAL A 9 -28.66 47.19 -0.01
C VAL A 9 -29.39 46.39 -1.07
N ALA A 10 -29.45 46.90 -2.30
CA ALA A 10 -29.99 46.15 -3.43
C ALA A 10 -29.05 44.97 -3.70
N ILE A 11 -29.51 43.75 -3.43
CA ILE A 11 -28.81 42.52 -3.81
C ILE A 11 -29.20 42.24 -5.27
N HIS A 12 -28.23 42.39 -6.18
CA HIS A 12 -28.40 41.98 -7.57
C HIS A 12 -27.99 40.51 -7.70
N VAL A 13 -28.91 39.64 -8.09
CA VAL A 13 -28.65 38.23 -8.38
C VAL A 13 -28.54 38.10 -9.90
N SER A 14 -27.37 37.67 -10.40
CA SER A 14 -27.17 37.46 -11.83
C SER A 14 -27.78 36.14 -12.30
N GLY A 15 -28.10 36.05 -13.59
CA GLY A 15 -28.52 34.80 -14.24
C GLY A 15 -27.54 33.65 -13.99
N SER A 16 -26.23 33.91 -14.07
CA SER A 16 -25.21 32.88 -13.79
C SER A 16 -25.32 32.31 -12.37
N THR A 17 -25.51 33.19 -11.38
CA THR A 17 -25.67 32.79 -9.96
C THR A 17 -26.87 31.86 -9.77
N ILE A 18 -27.97 32.09 -10.51
CA ILE A 18 -29.15 31.24 -10.46
C ILE A 18 -28.85 29.86 -11.07
N THR A 19 -28.14 29.83 -12.20
CA THR A 19 -27.72 28.58 -12.85
C THR A 19 -26.92 27.72 -11.88
N ASP A 20 -25.91 28.32 -11.23
CA ASP A 20 -25.04 27.65 -10.28
C ASP A 20 -25.83 27.15 -9.06
N LEU A 21 -26.74 27.97 -8.55
CA LEU A 21 -27.61 27.58 -7.44
C LEU A 21 -28.45 26.34 -7.78
N LEU A 22 -29.07 26.31 -8.97
CA LEU A 22 -29.89 25.18 -9.41
C LEU A 22 -29.06 23.92 -9.58
N ARG A 23 -27.88 24.04 -10.21
CA ARG A 23 -26.91 22.96 -10.41
C ARG A 23 -26.40 22.39 -9.08
N GLN A 24 -25.97 23.24 -8.16
CA GLN A 24 -25.51 22.82 -6.85
C GLN A 24 -26.63 22.17 -6.03
N ASN A 25 -27.88 22.63 -6.15
CA ASN A 25 -29.01 21.97 -5.50
C ASN A 25 -29.26 20.55 -6.03
N LEU A 26 -28.96 20.27 -7.31
CA LEU A 26 -29.04 18.91 -7.85
C LEU A 26 -28.06 17.98 -7.14
N LEU A 27 -26.79 18.40 -7.01
CA LEU A 27 -25.75 17.59 -6.39
C LEU A 27 -26.01 17.38 -4.89
N VAL A 28 -26.48 18.41 -4.19
CA VAL A 28 -26.67 18.36 -2.73
C VAL A 28 -27.98 17.67 -2.33
N ASN A 29 -29.07 17.89 -3.06
CA ASN A 29 -30.41 17.48 -2.62
C ASN A 29 -31.09 16.46 -3.53
N GLY A 30 -30.46 16.10 -4.65
CA GLY A 30 -31.03 15.19 -5.65
C GLY A 30 -32.09 15.83 -6.56
N ASP A 31 -32.45 15.09 -7.61
CA ASP A 31 -33.24 15.59 -8.74
C ASP A 31 -34.65 16.08 -8.36
N ARG A 32 -35.36 15.36 -7.49
CA ARG A 32 -36.73 15.70 -7.09
C ARG A 32 -36.78 17.00 -6.30
N VAL A 33 -35.86 17.18 -5.36
CA VAL A 33 -35.82 18.40 -4.54
C VAL A 33 -35.37 19.58 -5.38
N ALA A 34 -34.30 19.40 -6.17
CA ALA A 34 -33.80 20.44 -7.07
C ALA A 34 -34.88 20.89 -8.07
N LEU A 35 -35.64 19.95 -8.66
CA LEU A 35 -36.71 20.29 -9.59
C LEU A 35 -37.89 21.00 -8.92
N ASN A 36 -38.26 20.61 -7.70
CA ASN A 36 -39.32 21.28 -6.96
C ASN A 36 -38.91 22.70 -6.56
N LEU A 37 -37.67 22.88 -6.13
CA LEU A 37 -37.12 24.20 -5.82
C LEU A 37 -37.07 25.08 -7.07
N ALA A 38 -36.58 24.56 -8.19
CA ALA A 38 -36.56 25.28 -9.47
C ALA A 38 -37.95 25.78 -9.87
N LYS A 39 -38.99 24.95 -9.70
CA LYS A 39 -40.38 25.33 -10.00
C LYS A 39 -40.97 26.34 -9.02
N ALA A 40 -40.59 26.25 -7.74
CA ALA A 40 -41.09 27.16 -6.70
C ALA A 40 -40.50 28.57 -6.89
N GLU A 41 -39.19 28.65 -7.10
CA GLU A 41 -38.47 29.92 -7.27
C GLU A 41 -38.66 30.51 -8.67
N PHE A 42 -38.80 29.65 -9.70
CA PHE A 42 -38.97 30.06 -11.10
C PHE A 42 -40.21 29.42 -11.73
N PRO A 43 -41.44 29.88 -11.40
CA PRO A 43 -42.68 29.26 -11.91
C PRO A 43 -42.84 29.27 -13.43
N ALA A 44 -42.13 30.16 -14.13
CA ALA A 44 -42.12 30.24 -15.59
C ALA A 44 -41.18 29.21 -16.25
N LEU A 45 -40.26 28.60 -15.49
CA LEU A 45 -39.33 27.60 -15.99
C LEU A 45 -40.04 26.26 -16.17
N SER A 46 -40.05 25.74 -17.40
CA SER A 46 -40.63 24.43 -17.65
C SER A 46 -39.78 23.32 -17.03
N THR A 47 -40.39 22.15 -16.79
CA THR A 47 -39.66 20.96 -16.32
C THR A 47 -38.50 20.62 -17.25
N ASP A 48 -38.73 20.66 -18.57
CA ASP A 48 -37.72 20.32 -19.56
C ASP A 48 -36.57 21.33 -19.54
N GLN A 49 -36.87 22.62 -19.40
CA GLN A 49 -35.84 23.66 -19.30
C GLN A 49 -34.99 23.50 -18.03
N ALA A 50 -35.61 23.15 -16.89
CA ALA A 50 -34.86 22.86 -15.67
C ALA A 50 -33.91 21.65 -15.85
N ILE A 51 -34.38 20.58 -16.50
CA ILE A 51 -33.54 19.42 -16.83
C ILE A 51 -32.39 19.83 -17.75
N GLN A 52 -32.65 20.68 -18.75
CA GLN A 52 -31.61 21.17 -19.66
C GLN A 52 -30.54 21.95 -18.89
N ILE A 53 -30.92 22.75 -17.89
CA ILE A 53 -29.97 23.44 -17.00
C ILE A 53 -29.14 22.44 -16.19
N PHE A 54 -29.81 21.44 -15.59
CA PHE A 54 -29.16 20.39 -14.81
C PHE A 54 -28.17 19.55 -15.63
N LYS A 55 -28.44 19.33 -16.92
CA LYS A 55 -27.55 18.61 -17.84
C LYS A 55 -26.40 19.46 -18.39
N GLY A 56 -26.38 20.76 -18.13
CA GLY A 56 -25.43 21.66 -18.78
C GLY A 56 -25.79 22.03 -20.21
N GLU A 57 -27.00 21.74 -20.70
CA GLU A 57 -27.41 22.11 -22.05
C GLU A 57 -27.79 23.60 -22.13
N LYS A 58 -28.24 24.18 -21.00
CA LYS A 58 -28.69 25.57 -20.89
C LYS A 58 -28.19 26.25 -19.63
N HIS A 59 -28.14 27.58 -19.66
CA HIS A 59 -27.91 28.43 -18.50
C HIS A 59 -28.70 29.74 -18.58
N PHE A 60 -28.75 30.46 -17.47
CA PHE A 60 -29.28 31.81 -17.41
C PHE A 60 -28.18 32.86 -17.56
N ILE A 61 -28.46 33.90 -18.34
CA ILE A 61 -27.63 35.12 -18.46
C ILE A 61 -28.47 36.36 -18.16
N ASP A 62 -27.83 37.45 -17.73
CA ASP A 62 -28.50 38.74 -17.65
C ASP A 62 -28.79 39.25 -19.07
N ASP A 63 -30.00 39.78 -19.31
CA ASP A 63 -30.37 40.34 -20.62
C ASP A 63 -29.54 41.60 -20.90
N PRO A 64 -28.61 41.57 -21.89
CA PRO A 64 -27.77 42.73 -22.18
C PRO A 64 -28.56 43.93 -22.74
N LYS A 65 -29.84 43.73 -23.11
CA LYS A 65 -30.74 44.76 -23.64
C LYS A 65 -31.92 45.06 -22.69
N GLY A 66 -32.05 44.31 -21.59
CA GLY A 66 -33.13 44.45 -20.62
C GLY A 66 -32.80 45.43 -19.49
N GLU A 67 -33.74 45.57 -18.57
CA GLU A 67 -33.50 46.24 -17.30
C GLU A 67 -32.67 45.33 -16.37
N PRO A 68 -31.90 45.88 -15.41
CA PRO A 68 -31.17 45.07 -14.44
C PRO A 68 -32.09 44.07 -13.71
N GLY A 69 -31.78 42.78 -13.82
CA GLY A 69 -32.59 41.68 -13.29
C GLY A 69 -33.42 40.94 -14.34
N ASP A 70 -33.50 41.43 -15.58
CA ASP A 70 -34.02 40.65 -16.69
C ASP A 70 -33.05 39.53 -17.04
N ILE A 71 -33.55 38.30 -17.11
CA ILE A 71 -32.73 37.09 -17.29
C ILE A 71 -33.23 36.30 -18.49
N LEU A 72 -32.29 35.84 -19.33
CA LEU A 72 -32.56 35.01 -20.50
C LEU A 72 -32.04 33.59 -20.28
N LEU A 73 -32.80 32.61 -20.74
CA LEU A 73 -32.35 31.21 -20.83
C LEU A 73 -31.76 30.97 -22.21
N VAL A 74 -30.47 30.65 -22.27
CA VAL A 74 -29.72 30.41 -23.51
C VAL A 74 -29.04 29.04 -23.47
N ASP A 75 -28.54 28.59 -24.61
CA ASP A 75 -27.73 27.36 -24.69
C ASP A 75 -26.38 27.61 -24.02
N ASP A 76 -25.82 26.58 -23.36
CA ASP A 76 -24.60 26.68 -22.57
C ASP A 76 -23.39 26.01 -23.28
N PRO A 77 -22.65 26.76 -24.12
CA PRO A 77 -21.51 26.22 -24.87
C PRO A 77 -20.29 25.91 -23.99
N ASP A 78 -20.24 26.46 -22.77
CA ASP A 78 -19.09 26.40 -21.86
C ASP A 78 -19.34 25.42 -20.70
N SER A 79 -20.32 24.52 -20.86
CA SER A 79 -20.77 23.59 -19.82
C SER A 79 -19.84 22.39 -19.58
N SER A 80 -18.67 22.33 -20.22
CA SER A 80 -17.78 21.16 -20.14
C SER A 80 -17.35 20.86 -18.71
N GLU A 81 -17.01 21.89 -17.93
CA GLU A 81 -16.62 21.75 -16.52
C GLU A 81 -17.79 21.20 -15.67
N TRP A 82 -18.99 21.73 -15.87
CA TRP A 82 -20.19 21.24 -15.18
C TRP A 82 -20.55 19.80 -15.60
N GLN A 83 -20.42 19.46 -16.88
CA GLN A 83 -20.70 18.12 -17.37
C GLN A 83 -19.69 17.10 -16.82
N GLU A 84 -18.44 17.51 -16.59
CA GLU A 84 -17.41 16.72 -15.91
C GLU A 84 -17.77 16.53 -14.43
N GLU A 85 -18.12 17.60 -13.70
CA GLU A 85 -18.57 17.52 -12.30
C GLU A 85 -19.82 16.61 -12.15
N LEU A 86 -20.79 16.75 -13.06
CA LEU A 86 -21.99 15.93 -13.10
C LEU A 86 -21.67 14.47 -13.44
N ALA A 87 -20.71 14.24 -14.35
CA ALA A 87 -20.22 12.92 -14.66
C ALA A 87 -19.58 12.32 -13.40
N ASP A 88 -18.62 12.98 -12.76
CA ASP A 88 -17.95 12.49 -11.55
C ASP A 88 -18.93 12.15 -10.43
N ALA A 89 -19.94 13.00 -10.21
CA ALA A 89 -20.96 12.77 -9.18
C ALA A 89 -21.74 11.46 -9.41
N TYR A 90 -22.09 11.15 -10.66
CA TYR A 90 -22.96 10.02 -11.01
C TYR A 90 -22.26 8.91 -11.82
N ASP A 91 -20.96 9.00 -12.06
CA ASP A 91 -20.23 7.98 -12.77
C ASP A 91 -20.08 6.74 -11.88
N GLY A 92 -19.91 5.61 -12.54
CA GLY A 92 -19.87 4.33 -11.84
C GLY A 92 -21.20 3.88 -11.25
N ILE A 93 -22.31 4.59 -11.43
CA ILE A 93 -23.62 4.12 -10.93
C ILE A 93 -24.23 3.15 -11.94
N CYS A 94 -24.53 1.95 -11.46
CA CYS A 94 -25.25 0.93 -12.21
C CYS A 94 -26.54 0.52 -11.50
N LYS A 95 -27.43 -0.15 -12.24
CA LYS A 95 -28.65 -0.71 -11.67
C LYS A 95 -28.49 -2.20 -11.41
N ILE A 96 -28.68 -2.61 -10.16
CA ILE A 96 -28.68 -4.03 -9.75
C ILE A 96 -30.04 -4.34 -9.11
N GLY A 97 -30.89 -5.07 -9.83
CA GLY A 97 -32.27 -5.31 -9.41
C GLY A 97 -33.06 -4.00 -9.34
N SER A 98 -33.60 -3.68 -8.16
CA SER A 98 -34.39 -2.46 -7.92
C SER A 98 -33.56 -1.27 -7.41
N GLY A 99 -32.30 -1.48 -7.02
CA GLY A 99 -31.44 -0.44 -6.44
C GLY A 99 -30.36 0.06 -7.39
N PHE A 100 -29.70 1.14 -6.96
CA PHE A 100 -28.55 1.74 -7.63
C PHE A 100 -27.30 1.48 -6.81
N TYR A 101 -26.19 1.16 -7.48
CA TYR A 101 -24.96 0.75 -6.82
C TYR A 101 -23.74 1.22 -7.59
N ARG A 102 -22.64 1.44 -6.87
CA ARG A 102 -21.32 1.79 -7.42
C ARG A 102 -20.30 0.70 -7.08
N PRO A 103 -19.49 0.20 -8.04
CA PRO A 103 -18.49 -0.80 -7.75
C PRO A 103 -17.38 -0.17 -6.90
N TYR A 104 -16.80 -0.94 -6.01
CA TYR A 104 -15.65 -0.45 -5.21
C TYR A 104 -14.50 -1.44 -5.15
N GLY A 105 -14.70 -2.70 -5.53
CA GLY A 105 -13.60 -3.67 -5.53
C GLY A 105 -13.97 -4.99 -6.18
N TYR A 106 -12.95 -5.77 -6.54
CA TYR A 106 -13.11 -7.12 -7.05
C TYR A 106 -12.27 -8.12 -6.24
N VAL A 107 -12.80 -9.32 -6.06
CA VAL A 107 -12.18 -10.37 -5.26
C VAL A 107 -11.38 -11.31 -6.16
N VAL A 108 -10.06 -11.39 -5.94
CA VAL A 108 -9.13 -12.22 -6.72
C VAL A 108 -8.80 -13.57 -6.09
N ASP A 109 -8.92 -13.70 -4.77
CA ASP A 109 -8.60 -14.93 -4.05
C ASP A 109 -9.32 -15.00 -2.69
N TYR A 110 -9.34 -16.18 -2.05
CA TYR A 110 -9.93 -16.43 -0.74
C TYR A 110 -8.91 -17.06 0.21
N GLY A 111 -8.84 -16.58 1.45
CA GLY A 111 -7.94 -17.07 2.47
C GLY A 111 -8.45 -18.29 3.24
N PRO A 112 -7.58 -18.98 4.01
CA PRO A 112 -7.97 -20.08 4.89
C PRO A 112 -9.05 -19.70 5.92
N GLU A 113 -9.10 -18.42 6.31
CA GLU A 113 -10.08 -17.89 7.26
C GLU A 113 -11.46 -17.61 6.61
N ASP A 114 -11.54 -17.59 5.27
CA ASP A 114 -12.80 -17.48 4.50
C ASP A 114 -13.55 -18.82 4.40
N MET A 115 -12.99 -19.90 4.98
CA MET A 115 -13.54 -21.27 4.98
C MET A 115 -13.98 -21.82 6.36
N PRO A 116 -14.59 -21.06 7.30
CA PRO A 116 -14.78 -21.56 8.67
C PRO A 116 -15.62 -22.85 8.75
N LYS A 117 -16.68 -22.96 7.94
CA LYS A 117 -17.64 -24.08 8.04
C LYS A 117 -17.24 -25.33 7.27
N GLU A 118 -16.30 -25.22 6.33
CA GLU A 118 -15.80 -26.37 5.55
C GLU A 118 -14.63 -27.05 6.27
N PHE A 119 -13.96 -26.35 7.19
CA PHE A 119 -12.98 -26.92 8.12
C PHE A 119 -13.60 -27.60 9.36
N ASP A 120 -14.84 -27.28 9.74
CA ASP A 120 -15.54 -28.09 10.77
C ASP A 120 -15.75 -29.55 10.30
N ALA A 121 -15.77 -29.80 8.99
CA ALA A 121 -15.75 -31.15 8.42
C ALA A 121 -14.35 -31.81 8.43
N PHE A 122 -13.27 -31.03 8.64
CA PHE A 122 -11.90 -31.55 8.78
C PHE A 122 -11.66 -32.19 10.14
N ASP A 123 -12.30 -31.72 11.20
CA ASP A 123 -12.24 -32.36 12.52
C ASP A 123 -12.90 -33.75 12.54
N ALA A 124 -13.69 -34.08 11.50
CA ALA A 124 -14.26 -35.40 11.27
C ALA A 124 -13.40 -36.32 10.38
N LEU A 125 -12.30 -35.83 9.80
CA LEU A 125 -11.37 -36.65 9.02
C LEU A 125 -10.44 -37.42 9.97
N ASN A 126 -10.21 -38.70 9.68
CA ASN A 126 -9.22 -39.48 10.44
C ASN A 126 -7.81 -38.91 10.23
N GLU A 127 -6.90 -39.13 11.19
CA GLU A 127 -5.54 -38.56 11.18
C GLU A 127 -4.76 -38.84 9.90
N ARG A 128 -5.03 -39.97 9.23
CA ARG A 128 -4.35 -40.36 7.99
C ARG A 128 -4.80 -39.52 6.80
N ASP A 129 -6.09 -39.21 6.71
CA ASP A 129 -6.65 -38.36 5.67
C ASP A 129 -6.34 -36.88 5.94
N ALA A 130 -6.35 -36.46 7.21
CA ALA A 130 -5.90 -35.14 7.62
C ALA A 130 -4.41 -34.92 7.33
N GLU A 131 -3.55 -35.94 7.51
CA GLU A 131 -2.13 -35.83 7.20
C GLU A 131 -1.84 -35.95 5.69
N ALA A 132 -2.61 -36.75 4.93
CA ALA A 132 -2.57 -36.74 3.47
C ALA A 132 -3.02 -35.38 2.90
N LEU A 133 -4.02 -34.74 3.50
CA LEU A 133 -4.43 -33.39 3.14
C LEU A 133 -3.41 -32.34 3.57
N ARG A 134 -2.84 -32.39 4.78
CA ARG A 134 -1.77 -31.47 5.22
C ARG A 134 -0.50 -31.58 4.36
N ARG A 135 -0.18 -32.79 3.87
CA ARG A 135 0.88 -33.01 2.87
C ARG A 135 0.49 -32.48 1.48
N LYS A 136 -0.81 -32.46 1.15
CA LYS A 136 -1.35 -31.71 0.00
C LYS A 136 -1.48 -30.20 0.28
N SER A 137 -1.54 -29.72 1.52
CA SER A 137 -1.68 -28.31 1.91
C SER A 137 -0.40 -27.48 1.75
N TYR A 138 0.69 -28.09 1.27
CA TYR A 138 1.81 -27.36 0.65
C TYR A 138 1.42 -26.75 -0.74
N ALA A 139 0.17 -26.94 -1.17
CA ALA A 139 -0.39 -26.53 -2.45
C ALA A 139 -1.14 -25.19 -2.42
N THR A 140 -0.51 -24.08 -2.04
CA THR A 140 -1.08 -22.78 -2.45
C THR A 140 -0.85 -22.58 -3.95
N GLU A 141 0.32 -22.95 -4.48
CA GLU A 141 0.60 -22.93 -5.92
C GLU A 141 -0.15 -24.01 -6.70
N ASN A 142 -0.32 -25.21 -6.14
CA ASN A 142 -1.05 -26.28 -6.83
C ASN A 142 -2.57 -26.08 -6.77
N VAL A 143 -3.13 -25.40 -5.75
CA VAL A 143 -4.55 -25.02 -5.73
C VAL A 143 -4.83 -23.93 -6.76
N LEU A 144 -3.94 -22.92 -6.89
CA LEU A 144 -4.05 -21.90 -7.93
C LEU A 144 -3.85 -22.50 -9.34
N ARG A 145 -2.88 -23.41 -9.51
CA ARG A 145 -2.68 -24.15 -10.78
C ARG A 145 -3.84 -25.12 -11.10
N LEU A 146 -4.44 -25.77 -10.10
CA LEU A 146 -5.65 -26.59 -10.27
C LEU A 146 -6.89 -25.74 -10.59
N LEU A 147 -6.98 -24.51 -10.09
CA LEU A 147 -8.03 -23.55 -10.45
C LEU A 147 -7.88 -23.06 -11.89
N GLU A 148 -6.65 -22.92 -12.39
CA GLU A 148 -6.35 -22.60 -13.80
C GLU A 148 -6.58 -23.79 -14.75
N GLU A 149 -6.15 -25.01 -14.37
CA GLU A 149 -6.25 -26.20 -15.24
C GLU A 149 -7.61 -26.91 -15.16
N HIS A 150 -8.30 -26.84 -14.01
CA HIS A 150 -9.55 -27.54 -13.73
C HIS A 150 -10.48 -26.71 -12.80
N PRO A 151 -11.19 -25.70 -13.32
CA PRO A 151 -12.07 -24.82 -12.52
C PRO A 151 -13.26 -25.53 -11.81
N TYR A 152 -13.38 -26.85 -11.95
CA TYR A 152 -14.42 -27.70 -11.35
C TYR A 152 -13.86 -28.81 -10.42
N ALA A 153 -12.56 -28.82 -10.11
CA ALA A 153 -11.91 -29.93 -9.39
C ALA A 153 -12.15 -29.95 -7.86
N PHE A 154 -12.82 -28.95 -7.29
CA PHE A 154 -13.35 -29.05 -5.93
C PHE A 154 -14.81 -29.51 -5.98
N PRO A 155 -15.12 -30.78 -5.64
CA PRO A 155 -16.50 -31.22 -5.53
C PRO A 155 -17.15 -30.52 -4.33
N GLY A 156 -17.82 -29.38 -4.57
CA GLY A 156 -18.57 -28.64 -3.55
C GLY A 156 -18.60 -27.12 -3.72
N ILE A 157 -17.62 -26.52 -4.40
CA ILE A 157 -17.59 -25.06 -4.61
C ILE A 157 -18.32 -24.73 -5.91
N THR A 158 -19.57 -24.30 -5.81
CA THR A 158 -20.33 -23.78 -6.95
C THR A 158 -20.01 -22.31 -7.20
N PHE A 159 -20.22 -21.81 -8.41
CA PHE A 159 -20.17 -20.36 -8.68
C PHE A 159 -21.03 -19.55 -7.71
N GLU A 160 -22.19 -20.08 -7.33
CA GLU A 160 -23.06 -19.45 -6.33
C GLU A 160 -22.42 -19.38 -4.93
N SER A 161 -21.65 -20.40 -4.54
CA SER A 161 -20.89 -20.39 -3.29
C SER A 161 -19.77 -19.36 -3.30
N LEU A 162 -19.14 -19.10 -4.45
CA LEU A 162 -18.12 -18.05 -4.60
C LEU A 162 -18.72 -16.66 -4.46
N GLY A 163 -19.91 -16.42 -5.04
CA GLY A 163 -20.64 -15.16 -4.83
C GLY A 163 -20.99 -14.92 -3.36
N LYS A 164 -21.44 -15.96 -2.65
CA LYS A 164 -21.70 -15.87 -1.20
C LYS A 164 -20.43 -15.60 -0.39
N ARG A 165 -19.28 -16.12 -0.79
CA ARG A 165 -17.99 -15.87 -0.15
C ARG A 165 -17.47 -14.46 -0.43
N THR A 166 -17.68 -13.94 -1.62
CA THR A 166 -17.32 -12.56 -1.99
C THR A 166 -17.95 -11.56 -1.02
N MET A 167 -19.20 -11.81 -0.60
CA MET A 167 -19.88 -10.97 0.38
C MET A 167 -19.19 -10.89 1.76
N HIS A 168 -18.21 -11.75 2.06
CA HIS A 168 -17.36 -11.59 3.25
C HIS A 168 -16.53 -10.29 3.21
N TYR A 169 -16.17 -9.86 2.00
CA TYR A 169 -15.41 -8.64 1.75
C TYR A 169 -16.31 -7.40 1.61
N ALA A 170 -17.63 -7.55 1.78
CA ALA A 170 -18.57 -6.45 1.65
C ALA A 170 -18.43 -5.41 2.77
N PHE A 171 -18.56 -4.12 2.45
CA PHE A 171 -18.52 -3.04 3.43
C PHE A 171 -19.86 -2.86 4.14
N GLY A 172 -20.96 -3.01 3.41
CA GLY A 172 -22.32 -2.89 3.91
C GLY A 172 -23.13 -4.18 3.82
N GLU A 173 -24.13 -4.33 4.68
CA GLU A 173 -25.11 -5.42 4.56
C GLU A 173 -26.00 -5.28 3.30
N THR A 174 -26.11 -4.07 2.75
CA THR A 174 -26.89 -3.79 1.54
C THR A 174 -26.10 -4.02 0.25
N ASP A 175 -24.79 -4.19 0.33
CA ASP A 175 -23.90 -4.41 -0.81
C ASP A 175 -24.33 -5.60 -1.67
N LYS A 176 -23.80 -5.62 -2.90
CA LYS A 176 -24.05 -6.68 -3.88
C LYS A 176 -22.74 -7.18 -4.45
N ALA A 177 -22.63 -8.50 -4.57
CA ALA A 177 -21.59 -9.15 -5.38
C ALA A 177 -22.19 -9.50 -6.75
N VAL A 178 -21.56 -9.04 -7.83
CA VAL A 178 -21.93 -9.38 -9.20
C VAL A 178 -20.72 -9.91 -9.93
N LEU A 179 -20.90 -11.02 -10.64
CA LEU A 179 -19.84 -11.58 -11.47
C LEU A 179 -19.68 -10.74 -12.74
N CYS A 180 -18.50 -10.16 -12.92
CA CYS A 180 -18.13 -9.37 -14.09
C CYS A 180 -16.90 -9.97 -14.77
N LYS A 181 -16.75 -9.72 -16.07
CA LYS A 181 -15.59 -10.11 -16.87
C LYS A 181 -14.68 -8.90 -17.03
N LEU A 182 -13.57 -8.84 -16.31
CA LEU A 182 -12.70 -7.67 -16.24
C LEU A 182 -11.38 -7.91 -16.95
N ASN A 183 -10.83 -6.84 -17.54
CA ASN A 183 -9.51 -6.89 -18.15
C ASN A 183 -8.43 -6.37 -17.17
N ILE A 184 -8.05 -7.22 -16.22
CA ILE A 184 -7.10 -6.82 -15.16
C ILE A 184 -5.62 -6.89 -15.59
N TYR A 185 -5.34 -7.41 -16.79
CA TYR A 185 -3.97 -7.64 -17.30
C TYR A 185 -3.67 -6.85 -18.60
N GLY A 186 -4.29 -5.69 -18.82
CA GLY A 186 -4.02 -4.85 -19.98
C GLY A 186 -4.69 -5.36 -21.25
N ASP A 187 -3.95 -5.90 -22.22
CA ASP A 187 -4.53 -6.49 -23.45
C ASP A 187 -4.87 -8.00 -23.31
N GLY A 188 -4.97 -8.47 -22.06
CA GLY A 188 -5.20 -9.88 -21.73
C GLY A 188 -6.65 -10.34 -21.96
N PRO A 189 -6.91 -11.65 -21.79
CA PRO A 189 -8.28 -12.17 -21.81
C PRO A 189 -9.10 -11.61 -20.63
N LEU A 190 -10.39 -11.39 -20.86
CA LEU A 190 -11.30 -10.99 -19.79
C LEU A 190 -11.39 -12.09 -18.73
N THR A 191 -11.07 -11.73 -17.50
CA THR A 191 -11.08 -12.61 -16.33
C THR A 191 -12.42 -12.48 -15.60
N PRO A 192 -13.16 -13.58 -15.36
CA PRO A 192 -14.39 -13.53 -14.58
C PRO A 192 -14.06 -13.35 -13.10
N LEU A 193 -14.46 -12.21 -12.53
CA LEU A 193 -14.21 -11.83 -11.14
C LEU A 193 -15.50 -11.37 -10.47
N TRP A 194 -15.63 -11.66 -9.18
CA TRP A 194 -16.72 -11.13 -8.39
C TRP A 194 -16.39 -9.71 -7.98
N VAL A 195 -17.24 -8.77 -8.41
CA VAL A 195 -17.13 -7.35 -8.12
C VAL A 195 -18.16 -7.00 -7.05
N LEU A 196 -17.72 -6.26 -6.04
CA LEU A 196 -18.55 -5.74 -4.98
C LEU A 196 -19.02 -4.33 -5.33
N PHE A 197 -20.28 -4.10 -5.05
CA PHE A 197 -20.95 -2.84 -5.28
C PHE A 197 -21.63 -2.37 -3.99
N SER A 198 -21.37 -1.12 -3.62
CA SER A 198 -22.03 -0.45 -2.50
C SER A 198 -23.27 0.26 -2.99
N GLU A 199 -24.27 0.38 -2.13
CA GLU A 199 -25.48 1.14 -2.45
C GLU A 199 -25.13 2.60 -2.78
N ALA A 200 -25.71 3.12 -3.85
CA ALA A 200 -25.51 4.48 -4.31
C ALA A 200 -26.85 5.24 -4.27
N GLU A 201 -26.77 6.55 -4.13
CA GLU A 201 -27.95 7.39 -4.25
C GLU A 201 -28.61 7.23 -5.62
N GLN A 202 -29.93 7.40 -5.64
CA GLN A 202 -30.67 7.32 -6.89
C GLN A 202 -30.21 8.45 -7.82
N PRO A 203 -29.69 8.13 -9.01
CA PRO A 203 -29.28 9.16 -9.95
C PRO A 203 -30.52 9.88 -10.50
N PRO A 204 -30.35 11.07 -11.11
CA PRO A 204 -31.46 11.82 -11.68
C PRO A 204 -32.28 10.97 -12.65
N PHE A 205 -33.59 11.20 -12.74
CA PHE A 205 -34.47 10.36 -13.55
C PHE A 205 -34.11 10.30 -15.05
N TRP A 206 -33.34 11.25 -15.57
CA TRP A 206 -32.83 11.26 -16.95
C TRP A 206 -31.49 10.53 -17.11
N TYR A 207 -30.87 10.08 -16.03
CA TYR A 207 -29.68 9.23 -16.07
C TYR A 207 -30.06 7.86 -16.64
N VAL A 208 -29.36 7.44 -17.68
CA VAL A 208 -29.55 6.12 -18.29
C VAL A 208 -28.71 5.12 -17.49
N PRO A 209 -29.32 4.18 -16.74
CA PRO A 209 -28.56 3.31 -15.87
C PRO A 209 -27.69 2.36 -16.69
N LYS A 210 -26.39 2.33 -16.39
CA LYS A 210 -25.45 1.34 -16.91
C LYS A 210 -25.65 -0.01 -16.22
N THR A 211 -25.19 -1.08 -16.85
CA THR A 211 -25.11 -2.41 -16.23
C THR A 211 -23.89 -2.52 -15.31
N ALA A 212 -23.93 -3.47 -14.35
CA ALA A 212 -22.80 -3.77 -13.48
C ALA A 212 -21.52 -4.08 -14.26
N GLN A 213 -21.64 -4.82 -15.37
CA GLN A 213 -20.51 -5.16 -16.24
C GLN A 213 -19.89 -3.91 -16.90
N GLU A 214 -20.70 -3.03 -17.48
CA GLU A 214 -20.21 -1.83 -18.17
C GLU A 214 -19.45 -0.92 -17.21
N VAL A 215 -20.05 -0.69 -16.04
CA VAL A 215 -19.48 0.17 -15.01
C VAL A 215 -18.21 -0.44 -14.41
N ALA A 216 -18.21 -1.73 -14.07
CA ALA A 216 -17.01 -2.38 -13.54
C ALA A 216 -15.86 -2.44 -14.57
N THR A 217 -16.18 -2.50 -15.87
CA THR A 217 -15.18 -2.44 -16.95
C THR A 217 -14.61 -1.03 -17.08
N ALA A 218 -15.46 0.00 -17.05
CA ALA A 218 -15.03 1.39 -17.14
C ALA A 218 -14.13 1.78 -15.97
N MET A 219 -14.45 1.30 -14.76
CA MET A 219 -13.75 1.65 -13.53
C MET A 219 -12.68 0.64 -13.10
N VAL A 220 -12.31 -0.35 -13.94
CA VAL A 220 -11.46 -1.49 -13.52
C VAL A 220 -10.14 -1.08 -12.85
N HIS A 221 -9.58 0.09 -13.22
CA HIS A 221 -8.34 0.64 -12.68
C HIS A 221 -8.52 1.41 -11.36
N GLU A 222 -9.76 1.77 -11.02
CA GLU A 222 -10.15 2.44 -9.77
C GLU A 222 -10.67 1.44 -8.73
N LEU A 223 -11.01 0.22 -9.14
CA LEU A 223 -11.50 -0.82 -8.23
C LEU A 223 -10.40 -1.33 -7.30
N ASN A 224 -10.73 -1.47 -6.02
CA ASN A 224 -9.88 -2.14 -5.06
C ASN A 224 -9.69 -3.63 -5.41
N VAL A 225 -8.47 -4.13 -5.24
CA VAL A 225 -8.18 -5.57 -5.36
C VAL A 225 -8.30 -6.22 -3.99
N LEU A 226 -9.22 -7.17 -3.83
CA LEU A 226 -9.59 -7.81 -2.57
C LEU A 226 -9.25 -9.31 -2.61
N GLY A 227 -8.84 -9.93 -1.49
CA GLY A 227 -8.51 -11.37 -1.43
C GLY A 227 -7.14 -11.71 -0.81
N TYR A 228 -6.79 -13.00 -0.67
CA TYR A 228 -5.64 -13.47 0.13
C TYR A 228 -4.29 -12.82 -0.24
N GLN A 229 -3.60 -12.35 0.80
CA GLN A 229 -2.63 -11.25 0.77
C GLN A 229 -1.18 -11.72 0.62
N ARG A 230 -0.57 -11.48 -0.55
CA ARG A 230 0.81 -10.98 -0.62
C ARG A 230 0.72 -9.53 -1.05
N SER A 231 1.10 -8.59 -0.18
CA SER A 231 1.14 -7.13 -0.41
C SER A 231 -0.20 -6.43 -0.72
N TYR A 232 -0.92 -5.93 0.29
CA TYR A 232 -1.91 -4.86 0.04
C TYR A 232 -1.17 -3.52 0.08
N GLY A 233 -1.07 -2.86 -1.08
CA GLY A 233 -0.43 -1.56 -1.26
C GLY A 233 -1.42 -0.39 -1.25
N SER A 234 -0.91 0.75 -0.75
CA SER A 234 -1.43 2.13 -0.69
C SER A 234 -2.89 2.34 -0.29
N ILE A 235 -3.06 2.69 0.99
CA ILE A 235 -4.30 3.12 1.65
C ILE A 235 -4.43 4.64 1.51
N ASP A 236 -5.63 5.14 1.22
CA ASP A 236 -5.94 6.56 1.35
C ASP A 236 -6.38 6.85 2.79
N LEU A 237 -5.51 7.49 3.56
CA LEU A 237 -5.73 7.80 4.97
C LEU A 237 -6.70 8.98 5.19
N SER A 238 -7.21 9.59 4.13
CA SER A 238 -8.17 10.71 4.21
C SER A 238 -9.64 10.27 4.33
N VAL A 239 -9.93 8.98 4.13
CA VAL A 239 -11.30 8.45 4.11
C VAL A 239 -11.63 7.78 5.46
N GLU A 240 -12.59 8.35 6.20
CA GLU A 240 -12.98 7.89 7.54
C GLU A 240 -13.45 6.41 7.58
N GLN A 241 -14.04 5.93 6.48
CA GLN A 241 -14.43 4.51 6.32
C GLN A 241 -13.23 3.56 6.24
N ASP A 242 -12.08 4.00 5.70
CA ASP A 242 -10.84 3.22 5.68
C ASP A 242 -10.17 3.17 7.07
N ILE A 243 -10.42 4.17 7.92
CA ILE A 243 -10.00 4.16 9.33
C ILE A 243 -10.86 3.19 10.17
N GLU A 244 -12.16 3.12 9.93
CA GLU A 244 -13.02 2.09 10.55
C GLU A 244 -12.62 0.68 10.10
N ARG A 245 -12.31 0.51 8.81
CA ARG A 245 -11.74 -0.72 8.24
C ARG A 245 -10.44 -1.12 8.94
N MET A 246 -9.51 -0.16 9.12
CA MET A 246 -8.27 -0.35 9.87
C MET A 246 -8.53 -0.73 11.34
N THR A 247 -9.46 -0.07 12.00
CA THR A 247 -9.78 -0.31 13.41
C THR A 247 -10.40 -1.68 13.63
N ARG A 248 -11.28 -2.11 12.72
CA ARG A 248 -11.91 -3.44 12.77
C ARG A 248 -10.90 -4.55 12.44
N GLN A 249 -10.00 -4.31 11.48
CA GLN A 249 -8.94 -5.27 11.13
C GLN A 249 -7.86 -5.35 12.22
N ALA A 250 -7.47 -4.24 12.84
CA ALA A 250 -6.54 -4.22 13.97
C ALA A 250 -7.12 -4.99 15.17
N LYS A 251 -8.41 -4.83 15.47
CA LYS A 251 -9.13 -5.63 16.49
C LYS A 251 -9.02 -7.14 16.23
N LEU A 252 -9.21 -7.56 14.98
CA LEU A 252 -9.15 -8.96 14.57
C LEU A 252 -7.70 -9.51 14.63
N ASN A 253 -6.73 -8.76 14.11
CA ASN A 253 -5.31 -9.14 14.13
C ASN A 253 -4.77 -9.24 15.56
N LEU A 254 -5.21 -8.36 16.47
CA LEU A 254 -4.79 -8.36 17.87
C LEU A 254 -5.44 -9.47 18.69
N ALA A 255 -6.70 -9.82 18.40
CA ALA A 255 -7.31 -11.03 18.94
C ALA A 255 -6.54 -12.30 18.50
N ASN A 256 -6.11 -12.38 17.24
CA ASN A 256 -5.31 -13.48 16.69
C ASN A 256 -3.89 -13.54 17.31
N THR A 257 -3.27 -12.39 17.59
CA THR A 257 -1.96 -12.33 18.27
C THR A 257 -2.05 -12.73 19.74
N GLY A 258 -3.13 -12.36 20.42
CA GLY A 258 -3.43 -12.79 21.80
C GLY A 258 -3.69 -14.30 21.90
N LEU A 259 -4.38 -14.88 20.92
CA LEU A 259 -4.66 -16.33 20.81
C LEU A 259 -3.43 -17.16 20.42
N ARG A 260 -2.59 -16.70 19.47
CA ARG A 260 -1.40 -17.45 19.01
C ARG A 260 -0.22 -17.40 19.98
N TYR A 261 -0.10 -16.36 20.79
CA TYR A 261 1.09 -16.14 21.62
C TYR A 261 0.82 -16.01 23.12
N GLY A 262 -0.44 -16.15 23.57
CA GLY A 262 -0.78 -16.09 24.99
C GLY A 262 -0.42 -14.76 25.66
N THR A 263 -0.30 -13.67 24.89
CA THR A 263 0.07 -12.36 25.44
C THR A 263 -1.17 -11.54 25.76
N SER A 264 -1.30 -11.13 27.01
CA SER A 264 -2.47 -10.44 27.59
C SER A 264 -2.64 -8.97 27.17
N ASN A 265 -1.95 -8.50 26.13
CA ASN A 265 -1.79 -7.07 25.84
C ASN A 265 -2.42 -6.59 24.51
N ALA A 266 -3.36 -7.36 23.96
CA ALA A 266 -4.02 -7.06 22.70
C ALA A 266 -4.80 -5.73 22.71
N ALA A 267 -5.46 -5.40 23.83
CA ALA A 267 -6.20 -4.14 23.98
C ALA A 267 -5.26 -2.93 23.99
N GLN A 268 -4.14 -3.00 24.69
CA GLN A 268 -3.15 -1.92 24.74
C GLN A 268 -2.59 -1.59 23.36
N LYS A 269 -2.22 -2.61 22.57
CA LYS A 269 -1.71 -2.42 21.20
C LYS A 269 -2.75 -1.87 20.23
N LEU A 270 -4.05 -2.13 20.46
CA LEU A 270 -5.13 -1.57 19.65
C LEU A 270 -5.32 -0.09 19.98
N GLU A 271 -5.31 0.25 21.27
CA GLU A 271 -5.35 1.63 21.75
C GLU A 271 -4.16 2.42 21.19
N GLU A 272 -2.95 1.83 21.22
CA GLU A 272 -1.74 2.40 20.62
C GLU A 272 -1.90 2.64 19.11
N TYR A 273 -2.60 1.77 18.38
CA TYR A 273 -2.86 1.91 16.93
C TYR A 273 -3.97 2.92 16.58
N ILE A 274 -5.02 3.02 17.40
CA ILE A 274 -6.07 4.03 17.20
C ILE A 274 -5.50 5.41 17.53
N GLN A 275 -4.75 5.52 18.62
CA GLN A 275 -4.04 6.75 18.98
C GLN A 275 -2.98 7.12 17.92
N SER A 276 -2.31 6.11 17.34
CA SER A 276 -1.35 6.34 16.27
C SER A 276 -1.98 6.97 15.04
N THR A 277 -3.10 6.41 14.58
CA THR A 277 -3.77 6.86 13.36
C THR A 277 -4.25 8.31 13.49
N LYS A 278 -4.78 8.70 14.65
CA LYS A 278 -5.13 10.11 14.94
C LYS A 278 -3.91 11.03 14.93
N SER A 279 -2.77 10.57 15.46
CA SER A 279 -1.54 11.34 15.51
C SER A 279 -0.73 11.36 14.19
N ALA A 280 -1.20 10.67 13.15
CA ALA A 280 -0.56 10.64 11.83
C ALA A 280 -0.93 11.85 10.96
N GLU A 281 -1.94 12.63 11.34
CA GLU A 281 -2.34 13.83 10.60
C GLU A 281 -1.19 14.86 10.56
N PRO A 282 -1.07 15.65 9.46
CA PRO A 282 0.03 16.60 9.27
C PRO A 282 0.24 17.58 10.42
N HIS A 283 -0.83 17.92 11.15
CA HIS A 283 -0.80 18.85 12.27
C HIS A 283 -0.08 18.32 13.53
N HIS A 284 0.34 17.05 13.54
CA HIS A 284 1.08 16.43 14.65
C HIS A 284 2.60 16.29 14.41
N TYR A 285 3.14 16.75 13.27
CA TYR A 285 4.57 16.62 12.96
C TYR A 285 5.46 17.27 14.03
N ASP A 286 5.16 18.52 14.39
CA ASP A 286 5.95 19.30 15.35
C ASP A 286 5.94 18.68 16.75
N GLU A 287 4.77 18.23 17.21
CA GLU A 287 4.62 17.55 18.50
C GLU A 287 5.45 16.26 18.54
N ARG A 288 5.41 15.46 17.45
CA ARG A 288 6.19 14.23 17.34
C ARG A 288 7.68 14.52 17.36
N ARG A 289 8.12 15.51 16.57
CA ARG A 289 9.51 15.95 16.52
C ARG A 289 9.98 16.41 17.90
N GLU A 290 9.18 17.20 18.61
CA GLU A 290 9.51 17.65 19.97
C GLU A 290 9.68 16.47 20.94
N ARG A 291 8.78 15.48 20.90
CA ARG A 291 8.87 14.26 21.73
C ARG A 291 10.12 13.44 21.42
N ILE A 292 10.48 13.27 20.15
CA ILE A 292 11.73 12.62 19.73
C ILE A 292 12.93 13.37 20.30
N LEU A 293 12.97 14.70 20.13
CA LEU A 293 14.08 15.51 20.64
C LEU A 293 14.17 15.48 22.16
N GLN A 294 13.02 15.46 22.85
CA GLN A 294 12.95 15.36 24.30
C GLN A 294 13.51 14.03 24.80
N GLN A 295 13.07 12.91 24.24
CA GLN A 295 13.58 11.59 24.59
C GLN A 295 15.09 11.46 24.31
N ASN A 296 15.58 12.04 23.21
CA ASN A 296 17.01 12.08 22.91
C ASN A 296 17.81 12.85 23.98
N ARG A 297 17.29 13.99 24.44
CA ARG A 297 17.88 14.76 25.54
C ARG A 297 17.84 14.01 26.87
N ASP A 298 16.72 13.37 27.21
CA ASP A 298 16.55 12.64 28.47
C ASP A 298 17.49 11.45 28.58
N LEU A 299 17.80 10.80 27.46
CA LEU A 299 18.80 9.74 27.38
C LEU A 299 20.25 10.27 27.38
N GLY A 300 20.45 11.60 27.40
CA GLY A 300 21.77 12.23 27.34
C GLY A 300 22.47 12.01 26.00
N LEU A 301 21.71 11.75 24.93
CA LEU A 301 22.25 11.45 23.62
C LEU A 301 22.41 12.75 22.83
N GLY A 302 23.59 12.97 22.27
CA GLY A 302 23.88 14.17 21.48
C GLY A 302 23.22 14.16 20.09
N PHE A 303 23.72 15.04 19.22
CA PHE A 303 23.36 15.11 17.81
C PHE A 303 24.57 14.80 16.93
N ARG A 304 24.31 14.38 15.70
CA ARG A 304 25.32 14.30 14.64
C ARG A 304 24.91 15.25 13.52
N ALA A 305 25.80 16.17 13.16
CA ALA A 305 25.62 16.98 11.95
C ALA A 305 25.83 16.09 10.72
N VAL A 306 24.84 16.03 9.84
CA VAL A 306 24.88 15.26 8.59
C VAL A 306 24.58 16.22 7.45
N ASP A 307 25.48 16.24 6.46
CA ASP A 307 25.27 16.98 5.22
C ASP A 307 24.47 16.12 4.25
N PHE A 308 23.20 16.46 4.07
CA PHE A 308 22.31 15.81 3.12
C PHE A 308 22.40 16.43 1.72
N GLY A 309 23.29 17.39 1.46
CA GLY A 309 23.46 18.01 0.15
C GLY A 309 22.18 18.64 -0.44
N GLY A 310 22.30 19.16 -1.66
CA GLY A 310 21.17 19.77 -2.39
C GLY A 310 20.42 20.83 -1.58
N ASP A 311 19.09 20.85 -1.72
CA ASP A 311 18.21 21.78 -1.03
C ASP A 311 17.98 21.41 0.45
N ILE A 312 18.33 20.18 0.85
CA ILE A 312 18.24 19.75 2.25
C ILE A 312 19.40 20.37 3.03
N GLY A 313 20.64 20.22 2.57
CA GLY A 313 21.84 20.72 3.24
C GLY A 313 22.10 20.06 4.59
N ILE A 314 22.79 20.77 5.48
CA ILE A 314 23.22 20.21 6.78
C ILE A 314 22.04 20.19 7.78
N ARG A 315 21.88 19.06 8.48
CA ARG A 315 20.90 18.88 9.56
C ARG A 315 21.55 18.21 10.77
N ASP A 316 21.06 18.58 11.95
CA ASP A 316 21.40 17.92 13.20
C ASP A 316 20.47 16.71 13.43
N VAL A 317 21.03 15.50 13.33
CA VAL A 317 20.31 14.25 13.48
C VAL A 317 20.43 13.75 14.93
N PRO A 318 19.33 13.46 15.64
CA PRO A 318 19.40 12.94 17.01
C PRO A 318 20.00 11.52 17.04
N ASN A 319 21.01 11.30 17.89
CA ASN A 319 21.75 10.04 17.93
C ASN A 319 20.91 8.86 18.46
N GLY A 320 19.93 9.09 19.34
CA GLY A 320 19.08 8.03 19.90
C GLY A 320 18.41 7.14 18.86
N PRO A 321 17.47 7.67 18.06
CA PRO A 321 16.80 6.87 17.05
C PRO A 321 17.77 6.43 15.94
N LEU A 322 18.76 7.27 15.59
CA LEU A 322 19.71 6.97 14.54
C LEU A 322 20.59 5.74 14.86
N LEU A 323 21.23 5.74 16.03
CA LEU A 323 22.06 4.61 16.49
C LEU A 323 21.22 3.36 16.64
N ARG A 324 20.01 3.48 17.23
CA ARG A 324 19.11 2.33 17.37
C ARG A 324 18.77 1.73 16.01
N TRP A 325 18.40 2.56 15.04
CA TRP A 325 18.04 2.11 13.70
C TRP A 325 19.20 1.42 12.99
N ALA A 326 20.41 2.01 13.05
CA ALA A 326 21.59 1.44 12.41
C ALA A 326 22.03 0.10 13.02
N LEU A 327 21.81 -0.09 14.33
CA LEU A 327 22.32 -1.23 15.09
C LEU A 327 21.28 -2.34 15.32
N LYS A 328 19.98 -2.14 15.05
CA LYS A 328 18.94 -3.15 15.35
C LYS A 328 18.79 -4.28 14.32
N ARG A 329 19.83 -4.59 13.54
CA ARG A 329 19.76 -5.45 12.33
C ARG A 329 19.68 -6.96 12.60
N GLY A 330 19.38 -7.40 13.83
CA GLY A 330 19.18 -8.81 14.17
C GLY A 330 20.19 -9.37 15.17
N THR A 331 20.46 -10.67 15.06
CA THR A 331 21.31 -11.46 15.96
C THR A 331 22.73 -10.87 15.98
N GLY A 332 23.26 -10.61 17.18
CA GLY A 332 24.61 -10.05 17.37
C GLY A 332 24.68 -8.52 17.40
N MET A 333 23.62 -7.79 17.03
CA MET A 333 23.60 -6.32 17.05
C MET A 333 22.43 -5.72 17.85
N ARG A 334 21.38 -6.50 18.12
CA ARG A 334 20.12 -6.05 18.76
C ARG A 334 20.30 -5.27 20.06
N ASP A 335 21.37 -5.55 20.82
CA ASP A 335 21.64 -4.96 22.13
C ASP A 335 22.76 -3.89 22.10
N ALA A 336 23.31 -3.58 20.93
CA ALA A 336 24.40 -2.63 20.79
C ALA A 336 23.96 -1.15 20.72
N GLY A 337 22.68 -0.90 20.42
CA GLY A 337 22.12 0.44 20.33
C GLY A 337 21.49 0.92 21.65
N PRO A 338 21.22 2.23 21.78
CA PRO A 338 20.51 2.77 22.95
C PRO A 338 19.12 2.14 23.11
N VAL A 339 18.59 2.15 24.33
CA VAL A 339 17.21 1.72 24.61
C VAL A 339 16.25 2.81 24.13
N TRP A 340 16.03 2.86 22.82
CA TRP A 340 15.12 3.80 22.17
C TRP A 340 13.71 3.20 22.08
N GLN A 341 12.75 3.86 22.70
CA GLN A 341 11.33 3.62 22.48
C GLN A 341 10.88 4.46 21.28
N PRO A 342 10.33 3.84 20.22
CA PRO A 342 9.88 4.61 19.05
C PRO A 342 8.77 5.59 19.43
N VAL A 343 8.84 6.82 18.94
CA VAL A 343 7.80 7.85 19.10
C VAL A 343 6.85 7.83 17.91
N SER A 344 7.41 7.69 16.71
CA SER A 344 6.70 7.49 15.46
C SER A 344 6.11 6.09 15.40
N MET A 345 5.10 5.92 14.56
CA MET A 345 4.43 4.64 14.40
C MET A 345 4.86 3.97 13.10
N SER A 346 4.78 2.65 13.09
CA SER A 346 4.93 1.89 11.84
C SER A 346 3.81 2.26 10.88
N GLY A 347 4.09 2.28 9.59
CA GLY A 347 3.10 2.62 8.56
C GLY A 347 3.06 4.10 8.16
N LEU A 348 3.77 4.99 8.85
CA LEU A 348 3.66 6.43 8.60
C LEU A 348 4.15 6.83 7.19
N LYS A 349 5.31 6.34 6.74
CA LYS A 349 5.78 6.59 5.37
C LYS A 349 5.08 5.69 4.35
N GLN A 350 4.98 4.40 4.68
CA GLN A 350 4.43 3.34 3.85
C GLN A 350 4.09 2.13 4.74
N ALA A 351 3.22 1.24 4.29
CA ALA A 351 2.90 0.03 5.04
C ALA A 351 4.17 -0.76 5.41
N GLY A 352 4.32 -1.11 6.70
CA GLY A 352 5.51 -1.80 7.22
C GLY A 352 6.73 -0.91 7.44
N ASP A 353 6.58 0.42 7.40
CA ASP A 353 7.66 1.37 7.73
C ASP A 353 8.24 1.11 9.13
N ASP A 354 9.54 1.36 9.25
CA ASP A 354 10.27 1.19 10.49
C ASP A 354 10.12 2.46 11.36
N PRO A 355 9.40 2.41 12.49
CA PRO A 355 9.14 3.60 13.30
C PRO A 355 10.42 4.27 13.85
N ILE A 356 11.51 3.51 14.01
CA ILE A 356 12.80 4.05 14.49
C ILE A 356 13.51 4.78 13.33
N HIS A 357 13.34 4.30 12.09
CA HIS A 357 13.81 5.02 10.90
C HIS A 357 13.06 6.35 10.77
N THR A 358 11.73 6.30 10.90
CA THR A 358 10.87 7.48 10.88
C THR A 358 11.27 8.50 11.95
N ASP A 359 11.60 8.05 13.17
CA ASP A 359 11.99 8.92 14.27
C ASP A 359 13.25 9.74 13.99
N TRP A 360 14.32 9.14 13.46
CA TRP A 360 15.55 9.92 13.25
C TRP A 360 15.39 10.91 12.10
N ILE A 361 14.61 10.58 11.07
CA ILE A 361 14.30 11.49 9.96
C ILE A 361 13.44 12.65 10.46
N THR A 362 12.35 12.36 11.18
CA THR A 362 11.47 13.37 11.78
C THR A 362 12.23 14.25 12.77
N GLY A 363 13.06 13.64 13.62
CA GLY A 363 13.91 14.35 14.57
C GLY A 363 14.91 15.30 13.90
N ALA A 364 15.42 14.94 12.72
CA ALA A 364 16.28 15.78 11.90
C ALA A 364 15.54 16.95 11.24
N GLY A 365 14.21 17.03 11.36
CA GLY A 365 13.39 18.06 10.70
C GLY A 365 13.18 17.80 9.22
N LEU A 366 13.24 16.54 8.79
CA LEU A 366 12.92 16.12 7.43
C LEU A 366 11.47 15.62 7.39
N GLU A 367 10.75 15.90 6.30
CA GLU A 367 9.33 15.57 6.14
C GLU A 367 9.12 14.42 5.15
N GLN A 368 7.92 13.83 5.12
CA GLN A 368 7.57 12.69 4.25
C GLN A 368 7.97 12.88 2.79
N HIS A 369 7.81 14.09 2.25
CA HIS A 369 8.13 14.40 0.87
C HIS A 369 9.65 14.36 0.55
N ASP A 370 10.52 14.37 1.56
CA ASP A 370 11.97 14.26 1.40
C ASP A 370 12.45 12.79 1.37
N PHE A 371 11.66 11.84 1.88
CA PHE A 371 12.09 10.45 2.09
C PHE A 371 12.47 9.69 0.81
N GLY A 372 12.05 10.16 -0.36
CA GLY A 372 12.35 9.58 -1.67
C GLY A 372 13.36 10.38 -2.50
N LYS A 373 13.86 11.51 -1.99
CA LYS A 373 14.78 12.37 -2.73
C LYS A 373 16.23 11.91 -2.55
N GLU A 374 17.00 11.92 -3.62
CA GLU A 374 18.47 11.93 -3.48
C GLU A 374 18.93 13.30 -2.96
N PRO A 375 20.00 13.36 -2.15
CA PRO A 375 20.87 12.25 -1.78
C PRO A 375 20.51 11.55 -0.45
N LEU A 376 19.33 11.81 0.13
CA LEU A 376 18.92 11.21 1.42
C LEU A 376 18.94 9.67 1.38
N MET A 377 18.46 9.08 0.28
CA MET A 377 18.39 7.62 0.09
C MET A 377 19.74 6.92 0.06
N SER A 378 20.78 7.56 -0.49
CA SER A 378 22.15 7.06 -0.50
C SER A 378 22.81 7.25 0.87
N ILE A 379 22.68 8.45 1.45
CA ILE A 379 23.32 8.85 2.71
C ILE A 379 22.88 7.97 3.90
N GLN A 380 21.60 7.59 3.99
CA GLN A 380 21.13 6.74 5.10
C GLN A 380 21.90 5.41 5.20
N ASN A 381 22.27 4.80 4.07
CA ASN A 381 22.98 3.52 4.05
C ASN A 381 24.44 3.70 4.45
N ASP A 382 25.05 4.81 4.02
CA ASP A 382 26.43 5.13 4.38
C ASP A 382 26.53 5.50 5.86
N LEU A 383 25.53 6.20 6.39
CA LEU A 383 25.41 6.51 7.81
C LEU A 383 25.23 5.25 8.67
N ALA A 384 24.37 4.32 8.24
CA ALA A 384 24.21 3.03 8.92
C ALA A 384 25.53 2.24 8.93
N ARG A 385 26.22 2.15 7.79
CA ARG A 385 27.54 1.51 7.68
C ARG A 385 28.56 2.17 8.60
N GLN A 386 28.66 3.50 8.58
CA GLN A 386 29.59 4.26 9.41
C GLN A 386 29.34 3.98 10.90
N ILE A 387 28.08 3.99 11.34
CA ILE A 387 27.72 3.70 12.73
C ILE A 387 28.09 2.27 13.12
N GLN A 388 27.84 1.29 12.24
CA GLN A 388 28.23 -0.10 12.48
C GLN A 388 29.76 -0.24 12.59
N GLU A 389 30.51 0.47 11.76
CA GLU A 389 31.98 0.50 11.85
C GLU A 389 32.46 1.16 13.14
N GLU A 390 31.95 2.34 13.49
CA GLU A 390 32.34 3.10 14.68
C GLU A 390 31.99 2.39 15.98
N THR A 391 30.81 1.75 16.03
CA THR A 391 30.27 1.17 17.27
C THR A 391 30.72 -0.28 17.47
N LEU A 392 30.79 -1.07 16.39
CA LEU A 392 31.04 -2.50 16.44
C LEU A 392 32.36 -2.92 15.80
N GLY A 393 33.08 -2.00 15.14
CA GLY A 393 34.29 -2.32 14.39
C GLY A 393 34.03 -3.08 13.08
N PHE A 394 32.78 -3.13 12.61
CA PHE A 394 32.41 -3.88 11.42
C PHE A 394 33.07 -3.29 10.17
N LYS A 395 33.52 -4.17 9.28
CA LYS A 395 34.13 -3.83 7.98
C LYS A 395 33.20 -4.11 6.81
N MET A 396 31.95 -4.45 7.10
CA MET A 396 30.88 -4.65 6.13
C MET A 396 29.60 -3.97 6.60
N HIS A 397 28.73 -3.61 5.67
CA HIS A 397 27.42 -3.05 5.99
C HIS A 397 26.40 -4.18 6.10
N VAL A 398 25.91 -4.45 7.31
CA VAL A 398 24.91 -5.48 7.57
C VAL A 398 23.51 -4.89 7.42
N LEU A 399 22.71 -5.50 6.53
CA LEU A 399 21.30 -5.15 6.34
C LEU A 399 20.38 -6.09 7.15
N VAL A 400 20.71 -7.38 7.22
CA VAL A 400 19.94 -8.41 7.91
C VAL A 400 20.88 -9.43 8.56
N ALA A 401 20.67 -9.70 9.85
CA ALA A 401 21.38 -10.67 10.66
C ALA A 401 20.44 -11.71 11.28
N GLY A 402 19.79 -12.53 10.46
CA GLY A 402 18.90 -13.61 10.91
C GLY A 402 19.63 -14.79 11.58
N LYS A 403 20.94 -14.93 11.35
CA LYS A 403 21.84 -15.92 11.98
C LYS A 403 23.24 -15.33 12.14
N GLN A 404 24.16 -16.01 12.83
CA GLN A 404 25.50 -15.48 13.15
C GLN A 404 26.44 -15.34 11.94
N GLY A 405 26.13 -15.99 10.82
CA GLY A 405 26.97 -15.95 9.62
C GLY A 405 26.56 -17.01 8.59
N ALA A 406 27.33 -17.09 7.51
CA ALA A 406 27.16 -18.09 6.46
C ALA A 406 28.48 -18.35 5.72
N THR A 407 28.68 -19.56 5.24
CA THR A 407 29.82 -19.94 4.39
C THR A 407 29.29 -20.55 3.10
N GLY A 408 29.91 -20.23 1.97
CA GLY A 408 29.53 -20.81 0.69
C GLY A 408 30.35 -20.31 -0.50
N VAL A 409 29.98 -20.80 -1.67
CA VAL A 409 30.59 -20.45 -2.95
C VAL A 409 29.91 -19.22 -3.52
N ILE A 410 30.71 -18.23 -3.91
CA ILE A 410 30.22 -17.00 -4.55
C ILE A 410 29.62 -17.33 -5.91
N LYS A 411 28.40 -16.85 -6.15
CA LYS A 411 27.75 -16.87 -7.46
C LYS A 411 27.23 -15.47 -7.82
N HIS A 412 27.49 -14.99 -9.03
CA HIS A 412 27.04 -13.68 -9.47
C HIS A 412 25.68 -13.82 -10.14
N CYS A 413 24.62 -13.55 -9.39
CA CYS A 413 23.27 -13.96 -9.75
C CYS A 413 22.52 -12.91 -10.59
N LYS A 414 21.82 -13.39 -11.61
CA LYS A 414 20.65 -12.76 -12.24
C LYS A 414 19.37 -13.30 -11.57
N LYS A 415 18.21 -12.71 -11.87
CA LYS A 415 16.91 -13.05 -11.25
C LYS A 415 16.52 -14.54 -11.37
N ASP A 416 17.01 -15.21 -12.41
CA ASP A 416 16.73 -16.61 -12.78
C ASP A 416 17.87 -17.57 -12.43
N THR A 417 18.93 -17.08 -11.79
CA THR A 417 20.07 -17.94 -11.43
C THR A 417 19.68 -18.97 -10.38
N GLU A 418 19.96 -20.24 -10.65
CA GLU A 418 19.81 -21.31 -9.66
C GLU A 418 20.84 -21.15 -8.54
N VAL A 419 20.41 -21.31 -7.29
CA VAL A 419 21.25 -21.23 -6.10
C VAL A 419 20.84 -22.34 -5.13
N ASP A 420 21.70 -22.63 -4.16
CA ASP A 420 21.43 -23.61 -3.12
C ASP A 420 21.94 -23.13 -1.76
N ALA A 421 21.75 -23.95 -0.73
CA ALA A 421 22.15 -23.66 0.64
C ALA A 421 23.69 -23.56 0.84
N ASN A 422 24.49 -23.84 -0.19
CA ASN A 422 25.95 -23.66 -0.19
C ASN A 422 26.38 -22.43 -0.99
N THR A 423 25.44 -21.64 -1.53
CA THR A 423 25.72 -20.49 -2.37
C THR A 423 25.71 -19.19 -1.56
N ILE A 424 26.70 -18.32 -1.77
CA ILE A 424 26.67 -16.92 -1.36
C ILE A 424 26.35 -16.10 -2.61
N ALA A 425 25.11 -15.63 -2.71
CA ALA A 425 24.62 -14.96 -3.90
C ALA A 425 25.02 -13.48 -3.93
N VAL A 426 25.63 -13.02 -5.02
CA VAL A 426 25.89 -11.60 -5.27
C VAL A 426 24.86 -11.07 -6.26
N VAL A 427 23.95 -10.21 -5.80
CA VAL A 427 22.83 -9.69 -6.61
C VAL A 427 22.93 -8.18 -6.81
N ALA A 428 22.29 -7.66 -7.86
CA ALA A 428 22.35 -6.24 -8.18
C ALA A 428 21.75 -5.37 -7.08
N ASN A 429 20.59 -5.76 -6.54
CA ASN A 429 19.90 -5.03 -5.48
C ASN A 429 19.01 -5.95 -4.64
N SER A 430 18.35 -5.37 -3.64
CA SER A 430 17.46 -6.07 -2.72
C SER A 430 15.97 -6.01 -3.10
N SER A 431 15.66 -5.95 -4.39
CA SER A 431 14.27 -5.99 -4.91
C SER A 431 13.62 -7.37 -4.75
N ILE A 432 12.29 -7.40 -4.91
CA ILE A 432 11.46 -8.62 -4.83
C ILE A 432 11.86 -9.69 -5.86
N HIS A 433 12.47 -9.30 -6.98
CA HIS A 433 12.89 -10.24 -8.02
C HIS A 433 13.97 -11.23 -7.57
N PHE A 434 14.65 -10.95 -6.47
CA PHE A 434 15.67 -11.83 -5.89
C PHE A 434 15.18 -12.60 -4.65
N ASP A 435 13.87 -12.56 -4.32
CA ASP A 435 13.29 -13.21 -3.13
C ASP A 435 13.57 -14.72 -3.10
N ARG A 436 13.37 -15.41 -4.23
CA ARG A 436 13.68 -16.83 -4.36
C ARG A 436 15.15 -17.12 -4.05
N ILE A 437 16.06 -16.33 -4.64
CA ILE A 437 17.51 -16.47 -4.43
C ILE A 437 17.86 -16.25 -2.96
N ALA A 438 17.28 -15.24 -2.31
CA ALA A 438 17.55 -14.95 -0.91
C ALA A 438 17.08 -16.07 0.04
N ARG A 439 16.00 -16.79 -0.31
CA ARG A 439 15.48 -17.92 0.48
C ARG A 439 16.33 -19.18 0.33
N GLU A 440 16.85 -19.43 -0.86
CA GLU A 440 17.57 -20.67 -1.17
C GLU A 440 19.07 -20.56 -0.87
N ALA A 441 19.67 -19.38 -1.04
CA ALA A 441 21.09 -19.15 -0.81
C ALA A 441 21.47 -19.21 0.69
N ALA A 442 22.73 -19.54 0.96
CA ALA A 442 23.30 -19.47 2.31
C ALA A 442 23.30 -18.04 2.87
N ALA A 443 23.58 -17.05 2.01
CA ALA A 443 23.51 -15.62 2.28
C ALA A 443 23.48 -14.81 0.97
N VAL A 444 23.16 -13.52 1.07
CA VAL A 444 23.11 -12.58 -0.05
C VAL A 444 24.02 -11.38 0.20
N ILE A 445 24.80 -11.01 -0.81
CA ILE A 445 25.55 -9.76 -0.90
C ILE A 445 24.86 -8.90 -1.97
N VAL A 446 24.36 -7.73 -1.60
CA VAL A 446 23.74 -6.78 -2.53
C VAL A 446 24.72 -5.68 -2.91
N LEU A 447 24.74 -5.29 -4.18
CA LEU A 447 25.57 -4.15 -4.63
C LEU A 447 24.89 -2.82 -4.27
N GLU A 448 23.58 -2.75 -4.54
CA GLU A 448 22.73 -1.58 -4.33
C GLU A 448 21.51 -1.92 -3.45
N GLY A 449 20.83 -0.87 -2.97
CA GLY A 449 19.69 -1.02 -2.07
C GLY A 449 20.05 -0.90 -0.59
N GLY A 450 19.02 -0.89 0.27
CA GLY A 450 19.17 -0.57 1.69
C GLY A 450 18.16 -1.29 2.60
N GLY A 451 18.18 -0.95 3.89
CA GLY A 451 17.40 -1.63 4.94
C GLY A 451 15.88 -1.57 4.80
N LEU A 452 15.33 -0.74 3.90
CA LEU A 452 13.89 -0.60 3.64
C LEU A 452 13.41 -1.40 2.41
N SER A 453 14.30 -2.17 1.80
CA SER A 453 13.98 -2.98 0.63
C SER A 453 13.27 -4.27 1.03
N HIS A 454 12.48 -4.84 0.11
CA HIS A 454 11.67 -6.04 0.34
C HIS A 454 12.45 -7.18 1.02
N LEU A 455 13.69 -7.46 0.56
CA LEU A 455 14.53 -8.49 1.16
C LEU A 455 15.03 -8.12 2.56
N ALA A 456 15.34 -6.85 2.80
CA ALA A 456 15.84 -6.43 4.10
C ALA A 456 14.76 -6.44 5.18
N VAL A 457 13.52 -6.08 4.82
CA VAL A 457 12.37 -6.10 5.72
C VAL A 457 11.99 -7.53 6.09
N ASN A 458 11.84 -8.40 5.09
CA ASN A 458 11.35 -9.77 5.30
C ASN A 458 12.47 -10.74 5.72
N GLY A 459 13.73 -10.43 5.42
CA GLY A 459 14.85 -11.33 5.61
C GLY A 459 15.13 -11.68 7.07
N LEU A 460 14.82 -10.78 8.01
CA LEU A 460 14.97 -11.04 9.45
C LEU A 460 14.06 -12.19 9.90
N GLU A 461 12.79 -12.16 9.50
CA GLU A 461 11.80 -13.20 9.82
C GLU A 461 12.17 -14.54 9.16
N MET A 462 12.81 -14.49 7.99
CA MET A 462 13.26 -15.66 7.24
C MET A 462 14.62 -16.20 7.72
N GLY A 463 15.25 -15.59 8.74
CA GLY A 463 16.56 -16.04 9.24
C GLY A 463 17.71 -15.85 8.23
N GLN A 464 17.56 -14.92 7.28
CA GLN A 464 18.54 -14.69 6.22
C GLN A 464 19.76 -13.91 6.70
N VAL A 465 20.83 -13.93 5.89
CA VAL A 465 22.00 -13.05 6.06
C VAL A 465 22.11 -12.21 4.81
N ILE A 466 21.98 -10.89 4.98
CA ILE A 466 22.07 -9.94 3.88
C ILE A 466 23.04 -8.82 4.26
N ILE A 467 24.07 -8.65 3.45
CA ILE A 467 25.04 -7.55 3.58
C ILE A 467 25.06 -6.72 2.30
N ARG A 468 25.47 -5.47 2.41
CA ARG A 468 25.73 -4.58 1.26
C ARG A 468 27.22 -4.39 1.08
N ASP A 469 27.71 -4.68 -0.12
CA ASP A 469 29.06 -4.33 -0.57
C ASP A 469 29.02 -3.96 -2.06
N PRO A 470 29.06 -2.66 -2.39
CA PRO A 470 29.00 -2.19 -3.78
C PRO A 470 30.10 -2.76 -4.69
N GLU A 471 31.21 -3.21 -4.10
CA GLU A 471 32.37 -3.72 -4.82
C GLU A 471 32.45 -5.26 -4.78
N ALA A 472 31.40 -5.94 -4.31
CA ALA A 472 31.40 -7.39 -4.08
C ALA A 472 31.81 -8.19 -5.32
N ARG A 473 31.35 -7.80 -6.52
CA ARG A 473 31.73 -8.50 -7.77
C ARG A 473 33.21 -8.44 -8.07
N GLN A 474 33.90 -7.38 -7.65
CA GLN A 474 35.34 -7.20 -7.85
C GLN A 474 36.14 -7.90 -6.75
N LYS A 475 35.69 -7.77 -5.50
CA LYS A 475 36.34 -8.38 -4.31
C LYS A 475 36.22 -9.89 -4.27
N TYR A 476 35.09 -10.42 -4.73
CA TYR A 476 34.72 -11.83 -4.62
C TYR A 476 34.42 -12.40 -6.01
N PRO A 477 35.44 -12.96 -6.69
CA PRO A 477 35.24 -13.63 -7.98
C PRO A 477 34.27 -14.80 -7.87
N GLU A 478 33.50 -15.04 -8.94
CA GLU A 478 32.61 -16.20 -9.03
C GLU A 478 33.38 -17.52 -8.85
N GLY A 479 32.83 -18.44 -8.07
CA GLY A 479 33.47 -19.71 -7.69
C GLY A 479 34.40 -19.64 -6.47
N SER A 480 34.70 -18.45 -5.94
CA SER A 480 35.46 -18.33 -4.68
C SER A 480 34.64 -18.77 -3.47
N VAL A 481 35.30 -19.30 -2.44
CA VAL A 481 34.63 -19.68 -1.18
C VAL A 481 34.83 -18.56 -0.16
N VAL A 482 33.74 -18.08 0.42
CA VAL A 482 33.77 -17.01 1.44
C VAL A 482 32.96 -17.39 2.68
N THR A 483 33.31 -16.78 3.80
CA THR A 483 32.54 -16.79 5.03
C THR A 483 32.14 -15.36 5.39
N ILE A 484 30.84 -15.13 5.55
CA ILE A 484 30.28 -13.91 6.14
C ILE A 484 30.13 -14.17 7.63
N ASP A 485 30.92 -13.45 8.45
CA ASP A 485 30.92 -13.55 9.90
C ASP A 485 30.30 -12.28 10.50
N LEU A 486 29.04 -12.39 10.95
CA LEU A 486 28.32 -11.25 11.53
C LEU A 486 28.73 -10.97 12.98
N VAL A 487 29.44 -11.87 13.64
CA VAL A 487 29.95 -11.65 15.00
C VAL A 487 31.21 -10.79 14.93
N ALA A 488 32.11 -11.12 14.01
CA ALA A 488 33.33 -10.33 13.76
C ALA A 488 33.13 -9.16 12.80
N GLY A 489 31.95 -9.03 12.18
CA GLY A 489 31.64 -7.91 11.30
C GLY A 489 32.41 -7.90 9.98
N ARG A 490 32.77 -9.07 9.41
CA ARG A 490 33.66 -9.15 8.25
C ARG A 490 33.33 -10.30 7.31
N VAL A 491 33.77 -10.17 6.06
CA VAL A 491 33.77 -11.25 5.07
C VAL A 491 35.20 -11.79 4.91
N ILE A 492 35.37 -13.10 5.05
CA ILE A 492 36.65 -13.80 4.97
C ILE A 492 36.67 -14.64 3.70
N LYS A 493 37.64 -14.42 2.82
CA LYS A 493 37.87 -15.25 1.64
C LYS A 493 38.68 -16.49 2.05
N LEU A 494 38.13 -17.68 1.82
CA LEU A 494 38.74 -18.96 2.20
C LEU A 494 39.54 -19.57 1.06
N SER A 495 39.06 -19.44 -0.19
CA SER A 495 39.78 -19.93 -1.37
C SER A 495 39.46 -19.12 -2.63
N GLU A 496 40.39 -19.10 -3.56
CA GLU A 496 40.18 -18.64 -4.94
C GLU A 496 39.31 -19.63 -5.74
N PRO A 497 38.70 -19.21 -6.86
CA PRO A 497 38.05 -20.13 -7.78
C PRO A 497 39.06 -21.20 -8.20
N LYS A 498 38.65 -22.47 -8.19
CA LYS A 498 39.44 -23.51 -8.86
C LYS A 498 39.40 -23.19 -10.35
N LEU A 499 40.51 -22.70 -10.90
CA LEU A 499 40.72 -22.75 -12.34
C LEU A 499 40.67 -24.23 -12.71
N GLU A 500 39.59 -24.65 -13.37
CA GLU A 500 39.66 -25.89 -14.14
C GLU A 500 40.76 -25.65 -15.17
N LEU A 501 41.92 -26.25 -14.93
CA LEU A 501 42.94 -26.39 -15.95
C LEU A 501 42.26 -27.21 -17.04
N ASP A 502 41.93 -26.55 -18.17
CA ASP A 502 41.55 -27.20 -19.41
C ASP A 502 42.66 -28.19 -19.80
N ASN A 503 42.60 -29.40 -19.24
CA ASN A 503 43.38 -30.54 -19.66
C ASN A 503 42.70 -31.16 -20.89
N GLU A 504 42.57 -30.38 -21.97
CA GLU A 504 42.21 -30.87 -23.31
C GLU A 504 43.41 -30.92 -24.27
N ASP A 505 44.65 -30.83 -23.78
CA ASP A 505 45.87 -30.91 -24.60
C ASP A 505 46.61 -32.26 -24.51
N GLY A 506 45.91 -33.35 -24.18
CA GLY A 506 46.57 -34.64 -24.02
C GLY A 506 45.67 -35.83 -24.31
N LEU A 507 45.40 -36.11 -25.60
CA LEU A 507 45.37 -37.45 -26.22
C LEU A 507 44.71 -37.38 -27.62
N LYS A 508 45.44 -36.84 -28.61
CA LYS A 508 45.26 -37.32 -29.98
C LYS A 508 46.13 -38.55 -30.16
N PRO A 509 45.56 -39.76 -30.35
CA PRO A 509 46.36 -40.91 -30.73
C PRO A 509 46.92 -40.64 -32.13
N ARG A 510 48.25 -40.68 -32.26
CA ARG A 510 48.89 -40.80 -33.57
C ARG A 510 48.57 -42.19 -34.10
N ILE A 511 47.76 -42.27 -35.15
CA ILE A 511 47.77 -43.36 -36.13
C ILE A 511 47.81 -42.71 -37.50
#